data_AF-A0A0G1VNF2-F1
#
_entry.id   AF-A0A0G1VNF2-F1
#
_cell.length_a   1.000
_cell.length_b   1.000
_cell.length_c   1.000
_cell.angle_alpha   90.00
_cell.angle_beta   90.00
_cell.angle_gamma   90.00
#
_symmetry.space_group_name_H-M   'P 1'
#
loop_
_entity.id
_entity.type
_entity.pdbx_description
1 polymer ?
#
loop_
_entity_poly.entity_id
_entity_poly.type
_entity_poly.pdbx_seq_one_letter_code
_entity_poly.pdbx_strand_id
1 'polypeptide(L)'
;MKTKSIGHGHLYQGTYKSFPIEEDQHATTVIRYVEQNPLRAKLVHKAQDWKYGSLYRRLSGTPKQKRLLAPLPVRLPVNYLREVNTLYDEDTITALRGSVQKGIPYGDEEWEARLKKKN
;
A
#
# COMPACT_ATOMS: atom_id res chain seq x y z
N MET A 1 -40.68 16.07 -4.28
CA MET A 1 -39.51 15.96 -3.37
C MET A 1 -38.34 15.44 -4.21
N LYS A 2 -37.39 16.29 -4.61
CA LYS A 2 -36.27 15.87 -5.49
C LYS A 2 -35.05 15.47 -4.64
N THR A 3 -34.71 14.19 -4.73
CA THR A 3 -33.38 13.61 -4.52
C THR A 3 -32.20 14.51 -4.91
N LYS A 4 -31.51 15.27 -4.04
CA LYS A 4 -30.20 15.86 -4.43
C LYS A 4 -29.12 14.76 -4.43
N SER A 5 -29.22 13.78 -5.33
CA SER A 5 -28.16 12.78 -5.52
C SER A 5 -27.15 13.26 -6.56
N ILE A 6 -25.90 13.43 -6.14
CA ILE A 6 -24.74 13.61 -7.01
C ILE A 6 -24.01 12.28 -7.09
N GLY A 7 -24.01 11.66 -8.28
CA GLY A 7 -23.34 10.39 -8.57
C GLY A 7 -24.23 9.44 -9.38
N HIS A 8 -24.17 9.53 -10.71
CA HIS A 8 -24.73 8.51 -11.60
C HIS A 8 -23.55 7.76 -12.23
N GLY A 9 -23.43 6.46 -11.98
CA GLY A 9 -22.33 5.62 -12.46
C GLY A 9 -21.82 4.63 -11.41
N HIS A 10 -20.98 3.66 -11.81
CA HIS A 10 -20.35 2.72 -10.90
C HIS A 10 -19.27 3.45 -10.07
N LEU A 11 -19.57 3.75 -8.80
CA LEU A 11 -18.62 4.32 -7.82
C LEU A 11 -17.36 3.47 -7.67
N TYR A 12 -17.52 2.15 -7.82
CA TYR A 12 -16.45 1.17 -7.73
C TYR A 12 -16.05 0.69 -9.11
N GLN A 13 -14.76 0.80 -9.43
CA GLN A 13 -14.17 0.26 -10.64
C GLN A 13 -13.45 -1.04 -10.28
N GLY A 14 -14.20 -2.15 -10.27
CA GLY A 14 -13.70 -3.48 -9.95
C GLY A 14 -13.74 -3.86 -8.46
N THR A 15 -13.30 -5.09 -8.17
CA THR A 15 -13.20 -5.65 -6.82
C THR A 15 -11.91 -5.20 -6.11
N TYR A 16 -11.75 -5.59 -4.84
CA TYR A 16 -10.48 -5.43 -4.13
C TYR A 16 -9.39 -6.35 -4.71
N LYS A 17 -8.12 -6.00 -4.47
CA LYS A 17 -6.96 -6.86 -4.77
C LYS A 17 -6.48 -7.52 -3.49
N SER A 18 -6.28 -8.83 -3.53
CA SER A 18 -5.76 -9.63 -2.42
C SER A 18 -4.85 -10.71 -2.98
N PHE A 19 -3.67 -10.84 -2.39
CA PHE A 19 -2.66 -11.82 -2.75
C PHE A 19 -1.75 -12.08 -1.54
N PRO A 20 -1.16 -13.28 -1.42
CA PRO A 20 -0.20 -13.58 -0.36
C PRO A 20 1.05 -12.72 -0.50
N ILE A 21 1.56 -12.24 0.63
CA ILE A 21 2.82 -11.50 0.71
C ILE A 21 3.72 -12.25 1.68
N GLU A 22 4.95 -12.52 1.28
CA GLU A 22 5.94 -13.09 2.19
C GLU A 22 6.25 -12.10 3.32
N GLU A 23 6.52 -12.61 4.51
CA GLU A 23 6.88 -11.76 5.65
C GLU A 23 8.25 -11.07 5.39
N ASP A 24 8.73 -10.29 6.36
CA ASP A 24 9.98 -9.53 6.26
C ASP A 24 9.94 -8.36 5.25
N GLN A 25 10.97 -8.25 4.40
CA GLN A 25 11.19 -7.11 3.52
C GLN A 25 10.08 -6.93 2.48
N HIS A 26 9.47 -8.03 2.03
CA HIS A 26 8.42 -8.03 1.02
C HIS A 26 7.17 -7.31 1.54
N ALA A 27 6.74 -7.63 2.77
CA ALA A 27 5.66 -6.92 3.44
C ALA A 27 5.96 -5.42 3.62
N THR A 28 7.18 -5.04 4.02
CA THR A 28 7.55 -3.62 4.14
C THR A 28 7.54 -2.90 2.79
N THR A 29 7.90 -3.59 1.69
CA THR A 29 7.85 -3.05 0.33
C THR A 29 6.41 -2.76 -0.11
N VAL A 30 5.47 -3.65 0.19
CA VAL A 30 4.04 -3.41 -0.12
C VAL A 30 3.48 -2.24 0.70
N ILE A 31 3.81 -2.16 2.00
CA ILE A 31 3.40 -1.04 2.86
C ILE A 31 3.95 0.28 2.30
N ARG A 32 5.24 0.32 1.96
CA ARG A 32 5.89 1.48 1.36
C ARG A 32 5.22 1.87 0.04
N TYR A 33 4.90 0.91 -0.82
CA TYR A 33 4.22 1.18 -2.09
C TYR A 33 2.89 1.90 -1.90
N VAL A 34 2.07 1.46 -0.94
CA VAL A 34 0.78 2.09 -0.62
C VAL A 34 0.98 3.50 -0.07
N GLU A 35 1.89 3.66 0.88
CA GLU A 35 2.13 4.94 1.55
C GLU A 35 2.85 5.96 0.66
N GLN A 36 3.58 5.50 -0.34
CA GLN A 36 4.25 6.32 -1.34
C GLN A 36 3.32 6.73 -2.50
N ASN A 37 2.14 6.10 -2.65
CA ASN A 37 1.23 6.38 -3.76
C ASN A 37 0.87 7.88 -3.92
N PRO A 38 0.55 8.64 -2.84
CA PRO A 38 0.27 10.08 -2.96
C PRO A 38 1.47 10.89 -3.47
N LEU A 39 2.68 10.51 -3.08
CA LEU A 39 3.92 11.14 -3.54
C LEU A 39 4.14 10.86 -5.03
N ARG A 40 3.97 9.60 -5.46
CA ARG A 40 4.07 9.19 -6.88
C ARG A 40 3.02 9.83 -7.77
N ALA A 41 1.80 9.98 -7.25
CA ALA A 41 0.71 10.68 -7.91
C ALA A 41 0.87 12.21 -7.90
N LYS A 42 1.98 12.73 -7.34
CA LYS A 42 2.29 14.17 -7.24
C LYS A 42 1.22 14.97 -6.48
N LEU A 43 0.51 14.33 -5.56
CA LEU A 43 -0.49 14.97 -4.69
C LEU A 43 0.15 15.68 -3.50
N VAL A 44 1.38 15.28 -3.14
CA VAL A 44 2.17 15.81 -2.02
C VAL A 44 3.65 15.83 -2.39
N HIS A 45 4.43 16.70 -1.75
CA HIS A 45 5.89 16.74 -1.91
C HIS A 45 6.62 15.74 -1.02
N LYS A 46 6.01 15.34 0.10
CA LYS A 46 6.51 14.29 0.98
C LYS A 46 5.39 13.33 1.34
N ALA A 47 5.68 12.04 1.40
CA ALA A 47 4.68 11.00 1.64
C ALA A 47 3.91 11.20 2.96
N GLN A 48 4.58 11.69 4.01
CA GLN A 48 3.96 11.94 5.31
C GLN A 48 2.96 13.10 5.32
N ASP A 49 2.93 13.96 4.29
CA ASP A 49 2.02 15.10 4.25
C ASP A 49 0.59 14.67 3.83
N TRP A 50 0.42 13.43 3.38
CA TRP A 50 -0.88 12.89 2.98
C TRP A 50 -1.76 12.54 4.19
N LYS A 51 -2.63 13.49 4.57
CA LYS A 51 -3.52 13.40 5.76
C LYS A 51 -4.42 12.16 5.81
N TYR A 52 -4.72 11.56 4.65
CA TYR A 52 -5.59 10.40 4.55
C TYR A 52 -4.84 9.06 4.65
N GLY A 53 -3.51 9.08 4.71
CA GLY A 53 -2.66 7.89 4.79
C GLY A 53 -2.36 7.43 6.21
N SER A 54 -1.99 6.15 6.35
CA SER A 54 -1.52 5.57 7.61
C SER A 54 -0.21 6.20 8.10
N LEU A 55 0.70 6.57 7.20
CA LEU A 55 1.96 7.25 7.53
C LEU A 55 1.72 8.56 8.30
N TYR A 56 0.87 9.45 7.76
CA TYR A 56 0.50 10.69 8.45
C TYR A 56 -0.12 10.39 9.81
N ARG A 57 -1.06 9.44 9.89
CA ARG A 57 -1.73 9.10 11.15
C ARG A 57 -0.74 8.60 12.21
N ARG A 58 0.27 7.79 11.84
CA ARG A 58 1.31 7.33 12.77
C ARG A 58 2.17 8.48 13.29
N LEU A 59 2.61 9.38 12.42
CA LEU A 59 3.54 10.45 12.77
C LEU A 59 2.86 11.66 13.42
N SER A 60 1.79 12.16 12.81
CA SER A 60 1.18 13.46 13.12
C SER A 60 -0.31 13.37 13.47
N GLY A 61 -0.89 12.16 13.47
CA GLY A 61 -2.29 11.96 13.82
C GLY A 61 -2.59 12.24 15.29
N THR A 62 -3.80 12.73 15.56
CA THR A 62 -4.36 12.81 16.91
C THR A 62 -4.46 11.42 17.56
N PRO A 63 -4.57 11.30 18.90
CA PRO A 63 -4.77 10.01 19.57
C PRO A 63 -5.96 9.21 19.01
N LYS A 64 -7.05 9.90 18.65
CA LYS A 64 -8.22 9.27 18.03
C LYS A 64 -7.89 8.70 16.64
N GLN A 65 -7.12 9.40 15.82
CA GLN A 65 -6.71 8.93 14.49
C GLN A 65 -5.70 7.79 14.57
N LYS A 66 -4.79 7.79 15.54
CA LYS A 66 -3.83 6.71 15.77
C LYS A 66 -4.54 5.39 16.12
N ARG A 67 -5.63 5.45 16.90
CA ARG A 67 -6.47 4.27 17.22
C ARG A 67 -7.16 3.62 16.02
N LEU A 68 -7.21 4.29 14.86
CA LEU A 68 -7.75 3.70 13.63
C LEU A 68 -6.78 2.71 12.96
N LEU A 69 -5.54 2.66 13.43
CA LEU A 69 -4.51 1.80 12.86
C LEU A 69 -4.37 0.53 13.69
N ALA A 70 -4.44 -0.61 13.01
CA ALA A 70 -3.98 -1.87 13.57
C ALA A 70 -2.44 -1.86 13.68
N PRO A 71 -1.86 -2.66 14.59
CA PRO A 71 -0.44 -2.96 14.56
C PRO A 71 -0.01 -3.46 13.18
N LEU A 72 1.17 -3.06 12.72
CA LEU A 72 1.71 -3.57 11.46
C LEU A 72 2.12 -5.04 11.65
N PRO A 73 1.94 -5.89 10.61
CA PRO A 73 2.34 -7.29 10.68
C PRO A 73 3.87 -7.47 10.76
N VAL A 74 4.62 -6.46 10.29
CA VAL A 74 6.08 -6.43 10.31
C VAL A 74 6.60 -5.12 10.91
N ARG A 75 7.81 -5.15 11.45
CA ARG A 75 8.51 -3.94 11.91
C ARG A 75 8.97 -3.14 10.71
N LEU A 76 8.72 -1.83 10.73
CA LEU A 76 9.26 -0.94 9.70
C LEU A 76 10.76 -0.71 9.90
N PRO A 77 11.53 -0.49 8.81
CA PRO A 77 12.93 -0.09 8.89
C PRO A 77 13.16 1.16 9.76
N VAL A 78 14.32 1.26 10.39
CA VAL A 78 14.67 2.40 11.27
C VAL A 78 14.58 3.74 10.53
N ASN A 79 15.02 3.77 9.28
CA ASN A 79 15.03 4.92 8.38
C ASN A 79 13.82 4.97 7.44
N TYR A 80 12.69 4.33 7.80
CA TYR A 80 11.52 4.19 6.94
C TYR A 80 11.01 5.53 6.36
N LEU A 81 11.04 6.62 7.12
CA LEU A 81 10.61 7.94 6.63
C LEU A 81 11.47 8.46 5.46
N ARG A 82 12.76 8.11 5.43
CA ARG A 82 13.64 8.43 4.30
C ARG A 82 13.32 7.54 3.11
N GLU A 83 13.12 6.25 3.35
CA GLU A 83 12.83 5.26 2.31
C GLU A 83 11.52 5.55 1.60
N VAL A 84 10.43 5.84 2.33
CA VAL A 84 9.12 6.14 1.72
C VAL A 84 9.15 7.41 0.86
N ASN A 85 10.08 8.34 1.12
CA ASN A 85 10.28 9.54 0.31
C ASN A 85 11.29 9.36 -0.83
N THR A 86 11.97 8.22 -0.91
CA THR A 86 12.81 7.84 -2.04
C THR A 86 11.97 6.96 -2.96
N LEU A 87 11.75 7.36 -4.21
CA LEU A 87 10.94 6.55 -5.11
C LEU A 87 11.64 5.22 -5.41
N TYR A 88 10.87 4.12 -5.43
CA TYR A 88 11.37 2.86 -5.98
C TYR A 88 11.74 3.05 -7.46
N ASP A 89 12.68 2.23 -7.93
CA ASP A 89 12.88 2.05 -9.37
C ASP A 89 11.62 1.46 -10.04
N GLU A 90 11.53 1.66 -11.35
CA GLU A 90 10.37 1.21 -12.13
C GLU A 90 10.27 -0.33 -12.17
N ASP A 91 11.38 -1.06 -12.03
CA ASP A 91 11.41 -2.52 -12.08
C ASP A 91 10.73 -3.12 -10.84
N THR A 92 11.08 -2.63 -9.65
CA THR A 92 10.47 -3.00 -8.36
C THR A 92 8.97 -2.70 -8.37
N ILE A 93 8.59 -1.53 -8.89
CA ILE A 93 7.18 -1.15 -9.03
C ILE A 93 6.45 -2.08 -10.00
N THR A 94 7.10 -2.47 -11.08
CA THR A 94 6.51 -3.34 -12.12
C THR A 94 6.27 -4.75 -11.59
N ALA A 95 7.24 -5.32 -10.86
CA ALA A 95 7.08 -6.61 -10.21
C ALA A 95 5.88 -6.62 -9.25
N LEU A 96 5.80 -5.63 -8.35
CA LEU A 96 4.70 -5.51 -7.41
C LEU A 96 3.34 -5.31 -8.11
N ARG A 97 3.29 -4.47 -9.15
CA ARG A 97 2.08 -4.27 -9.95
C ARG A 97 1.63 -5.56 -10.65
N GLY A 98 2.58 -6.41 -11.06
CA GLY A 98 2.31 -7.75 -11.56
C GLY A 98 1.50 -8.58 -10.55
N SER A 99 1.93 -8.61 -9.29
CA SER A 99 1.21 -9.29 -8.21
C SER A 99 -0.15 -8.67 -7.92
N VAL A 100 -0.25 -7.34 -7.86
CA VAL A 100 -1.52 -6.62 -7.66
C VAL A 100 -2.53 -6.89 -8.79
N GLN A 101 -2.07 -6.93 -10.05
CA GLN A 101 -2.96 -7.13 -11.20
C GLN A 101 -3.40 -8.58 -11.35
N LYS A 102 -2.47 -9.53 -11.20
CA LYS A 102 -2.68 -10.96 -11.42
C LYS A 102 -3.18 -11.71 -10.19
N GLY A 103 -3.09 -11.10 -9.01
CA GLY A 103 -3.42 -11.76 -7.74
C GLY A 103 -2.45 -12.88 -7.35
N ILE A 104 -1.21 -12.84 -7.87
CA ILE A 104 -0.19 -13.85 -7.57
C ILE A 104 0.58 -13.47 -6.30
N PRO A 105 1.17 -14.45 -5.58
CA PRO A 105 2.00 -14.19 -4.42
C PRO A 105 3.12 -13.18 -4.74
N TYR A 106 3.53 -12.42 -3.74
CA TYR A 106 4.68 -11.50 -3.81
C TYR A 106 5.69 -11.89 -2.73
N GLY A 107 6.87 -12.32 -3.16
CA GLY A 107 7.96 -12.76 -2.28
C GLY A 107 9.16 -13.25 -3.08
N ASP A 108 10.03 -14.01 -2.43
CA ASP A 108 11.16 -14.66 -3.11
C ASP A 108 10.66 -15.72 -4.10
N GLU A 109 11.40 -15.92 -5.20
CA GLU A 109 10.97 -16.80 -6.30
C GLU A 109 10.66 -18.23 -5.84
N GLU A 110 11.47 -18.78 -4.92
CA GLU A 110 11.26 -20.11 -4.34
C GLU A 110 9.98 -20.16 -3.50
N TRP A 111 9.71 -19.11 -2.72
CA TRP A 111 8.51 -19.00 -1.89
C TRP A 111 7.25 -18.88 -2.75
N GLU A 112 7.31 -18.04 -3.79
CA GLU A 112 6.23 -17.91 -4.75
C GLU A 112 5.95 -19.22 -5.49
N ALA A 113 7.00 -19.91 -5.95
CA ALA A 113 6.88 -21.20 -6.63
C ALA A 113 6.24 -22.26 -5.74
N ARG A 114 6.59 -22.27 -4.44
CA ARG A 114 5.98 -23.16 -3.45
C ARG A 114 4.49 -22.90 -3.26
N LEU A 115 4.06 -21.64 -3.21
CA LEU A 115 2.63 -21.30 -3.07
C LEU A 115 1.84 -21.56 -4.35
N LYS A 116 2.43 -21.31 -5.52
CA LYS A 116 1.79 -21.59 -6.83
C LYS A 116 1.54 -23.09 -7.04
N LYS A 117 2.35 -23.98 -6.46
CA LYS A 117 2.15 -25.44 -6.51
C LYS A 117 1.05 -25.95 -5.56
N LYS A 118 0.63 -25.15 -4.59
CA LYS A 118 -0.34 -25.54 -3.56
C LYS A 118 -1.79 -25.15 -3.91
N ASN A 119 -1.97 -24.32 -4.94
CA ASN A 119 -3.25 -23.90 -5.50
C ASN A 119 -3.49 -24.57 -6.86
#